data_AF-A0AAD4D6N3-F1
#
_entry.id   AF-A0AAD4D6N3-F1
#
_cell.length_a   1.000
_cell.length_b   1.000
_cell.length_c   1.000
_cell.angle_alpha   90.00
_cell.angle_beta   90.00
_cell.angle_gamma   90.00
#
_symmetry.space_group_name_H-M   'P 1'
#
loop_
_entity.id
_entity.type
_entity.pdbx_description
1 polymer ?
#
loop_
_entity_poly.entity_id
_entity_poly.type
_entity_poly.pdbx_seq_one_letter_code
_entity_poly.pdbx_strand_id
1 'polypeptide(L)' 'VTATSVSYNVEEETITLEFPQVLHVSSSWILDITYIGLVNDKLNGFYRSVYTDADNNVQ' A
#
# COMPACT_ATOMS: atom_id res chain seq x y z
N VAL A 1 -13.54 -5.34 13.73
CA VAL A 1 -12.87 -4.40 14.66
C VAL A 1 -11.98 -3.48 13.84
N THR A 2 -11.87 -2.21 14.21
CA THR A 2 -11.01 -1.23 13.52
C THR A 2 -9.76 -1.00 14.35
N ALA A 3 -8.62 -0.73 13.71
CA ALA A 3 -7.40 -0.35 14.40
C ALA A 3 -7.63 0.97 15.18
N THR A 4 -7.12 1.03 16.41
CA THR A 4 -7.17 2.23 17.27
C THR A 4 -5.98 3.16 17.04
N SER A 5 -4.86 2.61 16.56
CA SER A 5 -3.67 3.37 16.21
C SER A 5 -2.98 2.76 14.99
N VAL A 6 -2.22 3.60 14.28
CA VAL A 6 -1.39 3.21 13.15
C VAL A 6 -0.04 3.88 13.32
N SER A 7 1.03 3.11 13.32
CA SER A 7 2.40 3.63 13.36
C SER A 7 3.22 3.15 12.17
N TYR A 8 4.10 4.02 11.68
CA TYR A 8 4.92 3.79 10.51
C TYR A 8 6.39 3.71 10.92
N ASN A 9 7.08 2.65 10.51
CA ASN A 9 8.54 2.59 10.54
C ASN A 9 9.04 2.68 9.09
N VAL A 10 9.51 3.86 8.72
CA VAL A 10 9.92 4.16 7.34
C VAL A 10 11.21 3.44 6.97
N GLU A 11 12.15 3.31 7.91
CA GLU A 11 13.45 2.65 7.67
C GLU A 11 13.28 1.15 7.38
N GLU A 12 12.39 0.50 8.12
CA GLU A 12 12.08 -0.93 7.97
C GLU A 12 10.93 -1.19 6.96
N GLU A 13 10.36 -0.14 6.36
CA GLU A 13 9.21 -0.23 5.44
C GLU A 13 8.00 -1.00 6.02
N THR A 14 7.70 -0.82 7.31
CA THR A 14 6.61 -1.53 8.01
C THR A 14 5.55 -0.60 8.58
N ILE A 15 4.32 -1.11 8.68
CA ILE A 15 3.18 -0.47 9.34
C ILE A 15 2.70 -1.39 10.46
N THR A 16 2.48 -0.83 11.65
CA THR A 16 1.87 -1.54 12.78
C THR A 16 0.45 -1.02 13.01
N LEU A 17 -0.51 -1.95 13.08
CA LEU A 17 -1.92 -1.68 13.36
C LEU A 17 -2.26 -2.24 14.75
N GLU A 18 -2.61 -1.37 15.69
CA GLU A 18 -3.05 -1.81 17.01
C GLU A 18 -4.57 -1.94 17.04
N PHE A 19 -5.07 -3.06 17.57
CA PHE A 19 -6.50 -3.31 17.74
C PHE A 19 -6.87 -3.24 19.23
N PRO A 20 -8.09 -2.80 19.58
CA PRO A 20 -8.53 -2.66 20.97
C PRO A 20 -8.73 -4.01 21.68
N GLN A 21 -8.52 -5.12 20.99
CA GLN A 21 -8.70 -6.47 21.49
C GLN A 21 -7.64 -7.41 20.94
N VAL A 22 -7.40 -8.50 21.66
CA VAL A 22 -6.57 -9.61 21.21
C VAL A 22 -7.26 -10.31 20.03
N LEU A 23 -6.50 -10.54 18.97
CA LEU A 23 -6.93 -11.38 17.84
C LEU A 23 -6.58 -12.83 18.15
N HIS A 24 -7.58 -13.66 18.41
CA HIS A 24 -7.37 -15.07 18.78
C HIS A 24 -6.92 -15.90 17.56
N VAL A 25 -5.90 -16.74 17.76
CA VAL A 25 -5.27 -17.58 16.72
C VAL A 25 -6.19 -18.68 16.17
N SER A 26 -7.23 -19.07 16.91
CA SER A 26 -8.22 -20.06 16.47
C SER A 26 -9.30 -19.47 15.57
N SER A 27 -9.27 -18.17 15.31
CA SER A 27 -10.25 -17.45 14.49
C SER A 27 -9.67 -17.10 13.13
N SER A 28 -10.53 -17.04 12.11
CA SER A 28 -10.19 -16.46 10.82
C SER A 28 -10.45 -14.95 10.84
N TRP A 29 -9.50 -14.18 10.33
CA TRP A 29 -9.57 -12.72 10.28
C TRP A 29 -9.38 -12.27 8.83
N ILE A 30 -10.08 -11.20 8.45
CA ILE A 30 -9.90 -10.50 7.18
C ILE A 30 -9.35 -9.12 7.52
N LEU A 31 -8.28 -8.74 6.83
CA LEU A 31 -7.66 -7.43 6.94
C LEU A 31 -8.02 -6.61 5.69
N ASP A 32 -8.91 -5.64 5.87
CA ASP A 32 -9.30 -4.70 4.82
C ASP A 32 -8.53 -3.38 4.98
N ILE A 33 -7.78 -3.00 3.95
CA ILE A 33 -6.98 -1.76 3.93
C ILE A 33 -7.35 -0.96 2.68
N THR A 34 -7.67 0.32 2.87
CA THR A 34 -7.81 1.29 1.78
C THR A 34 -6.64 2.25 1.82
N TYR A 35 -5.94 2.43 0.70
CA TYR A 35 -4.80 3.33 0.60
C TYR A 35 -4.74 4.02 -0.77
N ILE A 36 -4.02 5.14 -0.83
CA ILE A 36 -3.63 5.82 -2.05
C ILE A 36 -2.10 5.79 -2.16
N GLY A 37 -1.59 5.67 -3.38
CA GLY A 37 -0.16 5.68 -3.67
C GLY A 37 0.19 6.73 -4.70
N LEU A 38 1.45 7.19 -4.69
CA LEU A 38 1.98 8.02 -5.76
C LEU A 38 2.41 7.12 -6.92
N VAL A 39 1.97 7.46 -8.14
CA VAL A 39 2.51 6.84 -9.35
C VAL A 39 3.88 7.47 -9.61
N ASN A 40 4.93 6.70 -9.36
CA ASN A 40 6.30 7.20 -9.42
C ASN A 40 6.93 7.01 -10.81
N ASP A 41 8.11 7.60 -11.02
CA ASP A 41 8.95 7.51 -12.22
C ASP A 41 10.30 6.82 -11.95
N LYS A 42 10.45 6.19 -10.78
CA LYS A 42 11.68 5.53 -10.32
C LYS A 42 11.86 4.11 -10.85
N LEU A 43 11.00 3.68 -11.78
CA LEU A 43 10.97 2.33 -12.37
C LEU A 43 10.89 1.21 -11.32
N ASN A 44 10.26 1.47 -10.18
CA ASN A 44 10.13 0.53 -9.08
C ASN A 44 8.72 0.56 -8.49
N GLY A 45 8.19 -0.61 -8.14
CA GLY A 45 6.83 -0.76 -7.64
C GLY A 45 5.78 -0.39 -8.69
N PHE A 46 4.74 0.33 -8.28
CA PHE A 46 3.73 0.85 -9.19
C PHE A 46 4.17 2.21 -9.76
N TYR A 47 4.56 2.21 -11.04
CA TYR A 47 5.11 3.37 -11.72
C TYR A 47 4.45 3.57 -13.09
N ARG A 48 4.54 4.78 -13.63
CA ARG A 48 4.06 5.11 -14.98
C ARG A 48 5.16 4.87 -15.99
N SER A 49 4.85 4.09 -17.02
CA SER A 49 5.65 4.05 -18.26
C SER A 49 5.04 4.99 -19.29
N VAL A 50 5.88 5.56 -20.15
CA VAL A 50 5.49 6.47 -21.24
C VAL A 50 6.10 5.93 -22.53
N TYR A 51 5.32 5.90 -23.61
CA TYR A 51 5.85 5.52 -24.93
C TYR A 51 5.36 6.47 -26.03
N THR A 52 6.07 6.47 -27.15
CA THR A 52 5.69 7.21 -28.35
C THR A 52 5.11 6.24 -29.36
N ASP A 53 3.92 6.53 -29.88
CA ASP A 53 3.27 5.71 -30.90
C ASP A 53 3.80 6.00 -32.32
N ALA A 54 3.29 5.26 -33.31
CA ALA A 54 3.73 5.38 -34.70
C ALA A 54 3.40 6.75 -35.33
N ASP A 55 2.45 7.48 -34.75
CA ASP A 55 2.03 8.82 -35.17
C ASP A 55 2.77 9.93 -34.40
N ASN A 56 3.78 9.57 -33.61
CA ASN A 56 4.55 10.43 -32.70
C ASN A 56 3.77 11.05 -31.54
N ASN A 57 2.63 10.47 -31.13
CA ASN A 57 1.96 10.91 -29.91
C ASN A 57 2.58 10.25 -28.68
N VAL A 58 2.70 11.03 -27.60
CA VAL A 58 3.16 10.54 -26.29
C VAL A 58 1.94 9.98 -25.53
N GLN A 59 2.03 8.72 -25.10
CA GLN A 59 1.01 8.00 -24.35
C GLN A 59 1.50 7.66 -22.94
#